data_AF-A0A925ZLG9-F1
#
_entry.id   AF-A0A925ZLG9-F1
#
_cell.length_a   1.000
_cell.length_b   1.000
_cell.length_c   1.000
_cell.angle_alpha   90.00
_cell.angle_beta   90.00
_cell.angle_gamma   90.00
#
_symmetry.space_group_name_H-M   'P 1'
#
loop_
_entity.id
_entity.type
_entity.pdbx_description
1 polymer ?
#
loop_
_entity_poly.entity_id
_entity_poly.type
_entity_poly.pdbx_seq_one_letter_code
_entity_poly.pdbx_strand_id
1 'polypeptide(L)'
;KAARALSDAMCTQLGAARLTVRVLARRPTRADAELHGLYEREEDGTAVIRVWMRTAAQLRPVAHRTFVRTLLHELCHHFDFELLKLRDTFHTEGFFRRESSLARQLLPPSTRRRRAAPPPSERPASEESGAESPQLTLFER
;
A
#
# COMPACT_ATOMS: atom_id res chain seq x y z
N LYS A 1 -10.23 18.71 1.44
CA LYS A 1 -10.99 18.83 2.71
C LYS A 1 -11.14 17.47 3.40
N ALA A 2 -11.82 16.48 2.80
CA ALA A 2 -12.01 15.15 3.40
C ALA A 2 -10.71 14.40 3.75
N ALA A 3 -9.75 14.31 2.83
CA ALA A 3 -8.47 13.63 3.09
C ALA A 3 -7.73 14.19 4.32
N ARG A 4 -7.66 15.53 4.43
CA ARG A 4 -7.07 16.20 5.59
C ARG A 4 -7.82 15.88 6.89
N ALA A 5 -9.15 15.95 6.88
CA ALA A 5 -9.95 15.66 8.07
C ALA A 5 -9.78 14.21 8.54
N LEU A 6 -9.72 13.25 7.60
CA LEU A 6 -9.43 11.85 7.91
C LEU A 6 -8.03 11.69 8.51
N SER A 7 -7.00 12.25 7.87
CA SER A 7 -5.63 12.19 8.39
C SER A 7 -5.49 12.83 9.77
N ASP A 8 -6.11 13.99 10.00
CA ASP A 8 -6.12 14.66 11.30
C ASP A 8 -6.79 13.81 12.38
N ALA A 9 -7.93 13.20 12.07
CA ALA A 9 -8.62 12.30 13.00
C ALA A 9 -7.78 11.06 13.34
N MET A 10 -7.11 10.46 12.35
CA MET A 10 -6.22 9.31 12.56
C MET A 10 -5.00 9.68 13.40
N CYS A 11 -4.34 10.81 13.12
CA CYS A 11 -3.23 11.30 13.94
C CYS A 11 -3.66 11.52 15.39
N THR A 12 -4.82 12.15 15.59
CA THR A 12 -5.37 12.39 16.94
C THR A 12 -5.67 11.07 17.66
N GLN A 13 -6.32 10.12 16.99
CA GLN A 13 -6.70 8.84 17.58
C GLN A 13 -5.50 7.96 17.95
N LEU A 14 -4.42 8.03 17.16
CA LEU A 14 -3.21 7.23 17.38
C LEU A 14 -2.13 7.96 18.21
N GLY A 15 -2.36 9.21 18.60
CA GLY A 15 -1.38 10.01 19.35
C GLY A 15 -0.16 10.44 18.53
N ALA A 16 -0.30 10.54 17.19
CA ALA A 16 0.76 11.02 16.30
C ALA A 16 0.67 12.55 16.09
N ALA A 17 1.81 13.17 15.76
CA ALA A 17 1.82 14.57 15.34
C ALA A 17 0.92 14.79 14.10
N ARG A 18 0.37 15.99 13.96
CA ARG A 18 -0.40 16.34 12.76
C ARG A 18 0.54 16.64 11.61
N LEU A 19 0.07 16.40 10.40
CA LEU A 19 0.83 16.59 9.17
C LEU A 19 0.01 17.33 8.11
N THR A 20 0.69 17.87 7.11
CA THR A 20 0.03 18.56 5.99
C THR A 20 -0.32 17.59 4.88
N VAL A 21 -1.60 17.49 4.51
CA VAL A 21 -2.03 16.68 3.35
C VAL A 21 -2.32 17.58 2.14
N ARG A 22 -1.59 17.35 1.05
CA ARG A 22 -1.76 18.02 -0.24
C ARG A 22 -2.32 17.04 -1.27
N VAL A 23 -3.51 17.33 -1.75
CA VAL A 23 -4.15 16.58 -2.83
C VAL A 23 -3.96 17.34 -4.13
N LEU A 24 -3.15 16.79 -5.03
CA LEU A 24 -2.71 17.43 -6.27
C LEU A 24 -3.44 16.84 -7.48
N ALA A 25 -3.54 17.63 -8.55
CA ALA A 25 -4.28 17.21 -9.74
C ALA A 25 -3.50 16.20 -10.58
N ARG A 26 -2.28 16.54 -11.04
CA ARG A 26 -1.50 15.75 -11.99
C ARG A 26 -0.24 15.19 -11.34
N ARG A 27 -0.02 13.89 -11.51
CA ARG A 27 1.20 13.20 -11.07
C ARG A 27 2.42 13.71 -11.87
N PRO A 28 3.54 14.05 -11.23
CA PRO A 28 4.78 14.30 -11.94
C PRO A 28 5.22 13.03 -12.67
N THR A 29 5.74 13.18 -13.88
CA THR A 29 6.30 12.08 -14.64
C THR A 29 7.76 11.95 -14.22
N ARG A 30 8.10 10.92 -13.46
CA ARG A 30 9.49 10.52 -13.19
C ARG A 30 9.73 9.17 -13.84
N ALA A 31 10.90 9.01 -14.47
CA ALA A 31 11.25 7.82 -15.25
C ALA A 31 11.63 6.61 -14.39
N ASP A 32 11.87 6.82 -13.10
CA ASP A 32 12.50 5.89 -12.17
C ASP A 32 11.52 5.26 -11.14
N ALA A 33 10.34 5.84 -10.92
CA ALA A 33 9.35 5.28 -10.00
C ALA A 33 7.90 5.71 -10.30
N GLU A 34 6.96 4.78 -10.15
CA GLU A 34 5.53 5.12 -10.08
C GLU A 34 5.19 5.74 -8.71
N LEU A 35 5.37 7.05 -8.58
CA LEU A 35 4.94 7.78 -7.38
C LEU A 35 3.41 7.82 -7.29
N HIS A 36 2.82 6.96 -6.46
CA HIS A 36 1.39 7.01 -6.17
C HIS A 36 1.05 8.03 -5.10
N GLY A 37 1.91 8.15 -4.10
CA GLY A 37 1.94 9.15 -3.04
C GLY A 37 3.39 9.50 -2.70
N LEU A 38 3.56 10.48 -1.83
CA LEU A 38 4.87 10.90 -1.35
C LEU A 38 4.75 11.45 0.06
N TYR A 39 5.43 10.81 1.00
CA TYR A 39 5.68 11.31 2.34
C TYR A 39 7.05 11.97 2.43
N GLU A 40 7.10 13.21 2.91
CA GLU A 40 8.32 13.99 3.09
C GLU A 40 8.30 14.71 4.45
N ARG A 41 9.47 15.05 4.96
CA ARG A 41 9.63 16.06 6.02
C ARG A 41 10.30 17.27 5.40
N GLU A 42 9.68 18.44 5.54
CA GLU A 42 10.27 19.72 5.14
C GLU A 42 11.44 20.06 6.08
N GLU A 43 12.24 21.07 5.71
CA GLU A 43 13.44 21.48 6.48
C GLU A 43 13.11 21.91 7.91
N ASP A 44 11.91 22.45 8.14
CA ASP A 44 11.40 22.83 9.47
C ASP A 44 10.88 21.63 10.30
N GLY A 45 11.00 20.41 9.76
CA GLY A 45 10.54 19.17 10.39
C GLY A 45 9.07 18.84 10.13
N THR A 46 8.32 19.72 9.44
CA THR A 46 6.91 19.50 9.14
C THR A 46 6.74 18.29 8.22
N ALA A 47 5.95 17.31 8.66
CA ALA A 47 5.56 16.18 7.83
C ALA A 47 4.52 16.60 6.77
N VAL A 48 4.74 16.21 5.52
CA VAL A 48 3.87 16.51 4.38
C VAL A 48 3.60 15.25 3.58
N ILE A 49 2.32 14.99 3.31
CA ILE A 49 1.87 13.97 2.36
C ILE A 49 1.37 14.64 1.10
N ARG A 50 1.86 14.19 -0.06
CA ARG A 50 1.38 14.57 -1.40
C ARG A 50 0.77 13.35 -2.06
N VAL A 51 -0.49 13.47 -2.50
CA VAL A 51 -1.20 12.43 -3.25
C VAL A 51 -1.88 13.03 -4.47
N TRP A 52 -2.07 12.23 -5.53
CA TRP A 52 -2.61 12.70 -6.80
C TRP A 52 -3.99 12.12 -7.12
N MET A 53 -4.89 12.97 -7.64
CA MET A 53 -6.26 12.58 -7.99
C MET A 53 -6.42 12.14 -9.44
N ARG A 54 -5.43 12.33 -10.32
CA ARG A 54 -5.48 11.89 -11.71
C ARG A 54 -4.29 11.00 -12.07
N THR A 55 -4.55 9.97 -12.88
CA THR A 55 -3.50 9.06 -13.38
C THR A 55 -2.54 9.79 -14.31
N ALA A 56 -1.26 9.40 -14.30
CA ALA A 56 -0.22 10.11 -15.06
C ALA A 56 -0.44 10.08 -16.57
N ALA A 57 -0.80 8.91 -17.12
CA ALA A 57 -0.89 8.70 -18.56
C ALA A 57 -2.19 9.22 -19.18
N GLN A 58 -3.33 8.98 -18.53
CA GLN A 58 -4.65 9.24 -19.11
C GLN A 58 -5.40 10.39 -18.43
N LEU A 59 -4.83 10.99 -17.37
CA LEU A 59 -5.45 12.06 -16.56
C LEU A 59 -6.85 11.71 -16.03
N ARG A 60 -7.16 10.42 -15.92
CA ARG A 60 -8.45 9.95 -15.40
C ARG A 60 -8.45 10.05 -13.88
N PRO A 61 -9.60 10.33 -13.24
CA PRO A 61 -9.74 10.24 -11.80
C PRO A 61 -9.24 8.89 -11.27
N VAL A 62 -8.43 8.92 -10.22
CA VAL A 62 -8.00 7.70 -9.52
C VAL A 62 -9.22 7.06 -8.86
N ALA A 63 -9.33 5.74 -8.96
CA ALA A 63 -10.40 5.00 -8.29
C ALA A 63 -10.39 5.27 -6.78
N HIS A 64 -11.57 5.45 -6.18
CA HIS A 64 -11.71 5.80 -4.76
C HIS A 64 -10.88 4.88 -3.83
N ARG A 65 -11.01 3.57 -4.00
CA ARG A 65 -10.24 2.57 -3.24
C ARG A 65 -8.73 2.74 -3.40
N THR A 66 -8.26 3.01 -4.61
CA THR A 66 -6.84 3.24 -4.88
C THR A 66 -6.36 4.51 -4.18
N PHE A 67 -7.11 5.61 -4.30
CA PHE A 67 -6.77 6.86 -3.64
C PHE A 67 -6.66 6.71 -2.12
N VAL A 68 -7.66 6.08 -1.48
CA VAL A 68 -7.65 5.86 -0.02
C VAL A 68 -6.45 5.01 0.39
N ARG A 69 -6.16 3.91 -0.31
CA ARG A 69 -5.00 3.07 0.02
C ARG A 69 -3.67 3.80 -0.15
N THR A 70 -3.55 4.63 -1.18
CA THR A 70 -2.37 5.48 -1.35
C THR A 70 -2.23 6.46 -0.19
N LEU A 71 -3.30 7.12 0.26
CA LEU A 71 -3.24 8.01 1.42
C LEU A 71 -2.83 7.24 2.70
N LEU A 72 -3.38 6.03 2.90
CA LEU A 72 -3.05 5.19 4.05
C LEU A 72 -1.60 4.69 4.02
N HIS A 73 -1.07 4.41 2.83
CA HIS A 73 0.34 4.06 2.64
C HIS A 73 1.27 5.18 3.16
N GLU A 74 1.03 6.41 2.72
CA GLU A 74 1.84 7.55 3.17
C GLU A 74 1.63 7.85 4.68
N LEU A 75 0.43 7.63 5.21
CA LEU A 75 0.16 7.73 6.65
C LEU A 75 0.89 6.65 7.45
N CYS A 76 1.01 5.43 6.93
CA CYS A 76 1.81 4.39 7.59
C CYS A 76 3.29 4.80 7.69
N HIS A 77 3.86 5.41 6.65
CA HIS A 77 5.21 5.98 6.75
C HIS A 77 5.30 7.03 7.86
N HIS A 78 4.31 7.93 7.94
CA HIS A 78 4.26 8.92 9.02
C HIS A 78 4.22 8.25 10.42
N PHE A 79 3.36 7.26 10.62
CA PHE A 79 3.22 6.56 11.90
C PHE A 79 4.46 5.74 12.26
N ASP A 80 5.17 5.19 11.28
CA ASP A 80 6.43 4.51 11.52
C ASP A 80 7.48 5.45 12.12
N PHE A 81 7.56 6.69 11.64
CA PHE A 81 8.44 7.68 12.24
C PHE A 81 7.93 8.21 13.58
N GLU A 82 6.64 8.57 13.69
CA GLU A 82 6.11 9.24 14.87
C GLU A 82 5.87 8.29 16.05
N LEU A 83 5.41 7.07 15.81
CA LEU A 83 4.98 6.15 16.86
C LEU A 83 6.00 5.05 17.11
N LEU A 84 6.61 4.52 16.04
CA LEU A 84 7.61 3.45 16.14
C LEU A 84 9.05 4.00 16.21
N LYS A 85 9.25 5.30 16.01
CA LYS A 85 10.54 6.00 16.06
C LYS A 85 11.61 5.36 15.16
N LEU A 86 11.19 4.81 14.02
CA LEU A 86 12.11 4.22 13.06
C LEU A 86 12.95 5.32 12.40
N ARG A 87 14.24 5.03 12.16
CA ARG A 87 15.12 5.92 11.38
C ARG A 87 14.73 5.96 9.90
N ASP A 88 14.33 4.80 9.38
CA ASP A 88 13.93 4.58 8.00
C ASP A 88 12.68 3.70 7.98
N THR A 89 11.81 3.89 6.98
CA THR A 89 10.59 3.11 6.81
C THR A 89 10.62 2.40 5.46
N PHE A 90 10.59 1.08 5.50
CA PHE A 90 10.66 0.23 4.33
C PHE A 90 9.35 -0.53 4.12
N HIS A 91 9.08 -0.89 2.87
CA HIS A 91 7.91 -1.67 2.45
C HIS A 91 8.04 -3.15 2.81
N THR A 92 8.14 -3.42 4.11
CA THR A 92 8.19 -4.78 4.67
C THR A 92 6.80 -5.40 4.75
N GLU A 93 6.75 -6.71 5.02
CA GLU A 93 5.47 -7.38 5.28
C GLU A 93 4.68 -6.72 6.43
N GLY A 94 5.38 -6.34 7.51
CA GLY A 94 4.76 -5.64 8.64
C GLY A 94 4.15 -4.31 8.26
N PHE A 95 4.82 -3.54 7.39
CA PHE A 95 4.28 -2.30 6.83
C PHE A 95 2.97 -2.55 6.06
N PHE A 96 2.97 -3.52 5.14
CA PHE A 96 1.77 -3.85 4.35
C PHE A 96 0.62 -4.37 5.21
N ARG A 97 0.92 -5.11 6.29
CA ARG A 97 -0.10 -5.57 7.25
C ARG A 97 -0.78 -4.40 7.98
N ARG A 98 -0.03 -3.37 8.38
CA ARG A 98 -0.58 -2.14 8.99
C ARG A 98 -1.47 -1.37 7.99
N GLU A 99 -0.97 -1.11 6.78
CA GLU A 99 -1.76 -0.44 5.73
C GLU A 99 -3.05 -1.20 5.44
N SER A 100 -2.97 -2.53 5.26
CA SER A 100 -4.12 -3.36 4.98
C SER A 100 -5.12 -3.42 6.14
N SER A 101 -4.64 -3.35 7.38
CA SER A 101 -5.48 -3.28 8.58
C SER A 101 -6.33 -2.01 8.60
N LEU A 102 -5.71 -0.85 8.32
CA LEU A 102 -6.42 0.43 8.23
C LEU A 102 -7.40 0.44 7.05
N ALA A 103 -6.98 -0.08 5.89
CA ALA A 103 -7.82 -0.12 4.69
C ALA A 103 -9.09 -0.96 4.90
N ARG A 104 -9.02 -2.08 5.64
CA ARG A 104 -10.19 -2.92 5.94
C ARG A 104 -11.23 -2.24 6.84
N GLN A 105 -10.81 -1.28 7.67
CA GLN A 105 -11.73 -0.55 8.56
C GLN A 105 -12.44 0.60 7.83
N LEU A 106 -11.80 1.17 6.80
CA LEU A 106 -12.28 2.37 6.10
C LEU A 106 -12.97 2.07 4.77
N LEU A 107 -12.70 0.91 4.17
CA LEU A 107 -13.20 0.57 2.84
C LEU A 107 -14.10 -0.64 2.90
N PRO A 108 -15.16 -0.69 2.06
CA PRO A 108 -15.95 -1.90 1.94
C PRO A 108 -15.06 -3.07 1.49
N PRO A 109 -15.41 -4.31 1.86
CA PRO A 109 -14.72 -5.49 1.38
C PRO A 109 -14.68 -5.47 -0.16
N SER A 110 -13.53 -5.79 -0.74
CA SER A 110 -13.44 -5.77 -2.19
C SER A 110 -14.35 -6.86 -2.75
N THR A 111 -15.36 -6.46 -3.51
CA THR A 111 -16.11 -7.34 -4.40
C THR A 111 -15.25 -7.69 -5.60
N ARG A 112 -14.02 -8.18 -5.38
CA ARG A 112 -13.27 -8.81 -6.45
C ARG A 112 -14.04 -10.09 -6.74
N ARG A 113 -14.89 -10.06 -7.76
CA ARG A 113 -15.42 -11.27 -8.38
C ARG A 113 -14.20 -12.14 -8.60
N ARG A 114 -14.06 -13.25 -7.86
CA ARG A 114 -13.07 -14.27 -8.20
C ARG A 114 -13.30 -14.50 -9.69
N ARG A 115 -12.33 -14.16 -10.55
CA ARG A 115 -12.33 -14.79 -11.87
C ARG A 115 -12.35 -16.27 -11.53
N ALA A 116 -13.41 -16.97 -11.95
CA ALA A 116 -13.45 -18.41 -11.84
C ALA A 116 -12.10 -18.89 -12.38
N ALA A 117 -11.44 -19.77 -11.62
CA ALA A 117 -10.30 -20.47 -12.18
C ALA A 117 -10.77 -21.04 -13.54
N PRO A 118 -9.97 -20.92 -14.62
CA PRO A 118 -10.30 -21.66 -15.81
C PRO A 118 -10.53 -23.12 -15.39
N PRO A 119 -11.56 -23.79 -15.94
CA PRO A 119 -11.77 -25.21 -15.65
C PRO A 119 -10.44 -25.92 -15.88
N PRO A 120 -10.07 -26.91 -15.03
CA PRO A 120 -8.84 -27.66 -15.24
C PRO A 120 -8.88 -28.17 -16.68
N SER A 121 -7.95 -27.69 -17.51
CA SER A 121 -7.75 -28.26 -18.83
C SER A 121 -7.47 -29.74 -18.60
N GLU A 122 -8.29 -30.60 -19.19
CA GLU A 122 -8.11 -32.05 -19.15
C GLU A 122 -6.65 -32.34 -19.49
N ARG A 123 -5.89 -32.80 -18.48
CA ARG A 123 -4.58 -33.38 -18.74
C ARG A 123 -4.86 -34.67 -19.50
N PRO A 124 -4.26 -34.89 -20.69
CA PRO A 124 -4.27 -36.22 -21.25
C PRO A 124 -3.60 -37.16 -20.24
N ALA A 125 -4.25 -38.30 -19.98
CA ALA A 125 -3.75 -39.35 -19.14
C ALA A 125 -2.59 -40.07 -19.85
N SER A 126 -1.38 -39.89 -19.33
CA SER A 126 -0.18 -40.72 -19.59
C SER A 126 0.98 -40.03 -18.85
N GLU A 127 1.82 -40.63 -18.02
CA GLU A 127 2.07 -42.01 -17.60
C GLU A 127 2.75 -41.90 -16.22
N GLU A 128 2.50 -42.87 -15.35
CA GLU A 128 3.30 -43.08 -14.15
C GLU A 128 4.74 -43.43 -14.56
N SER A 129 5.72 -42.68 -14.07
CA SER A 129 7.10 -43.14 -13.97
C SER A 129 7.76 -42.42 -12.80
N GLY A 130 8.14 -43.21 -11.80
CA GLY A 130 8.63 -42.75 -10.52
C GLY A 130 9.97 -42.03 -10.62
N ALA A 131 10.10 -40.97 -9.82
CA ALA A 131 11.38 -40.49 -9.34
C ALA A 131 11.16 -39.90 -7.95
N GLU A 132 11.87 -40.47 -6.98
CA GLU A 132 11.86 -40.09 -5.57
C GLU A 132 12.09 -38.58 -5.37
N SER A 133 11.38 -38.01 -4.40
CA SER A 133 11.63 -36.65 -3.91
C SER A 133 12.83 -36.66 -2.96
N PRO A 134 13.91 -35.90 -3.21
CA PRO A 134 14.85 -35.60 -2.15
C PRO A 134 14.22 -34.50 -1.27
N GLN A 135 13.90 -34.87 -0.03
CA GLN A 135 13.57 -33.94 1.04
C GLN A 135 14.74 -32.98 1.25
N LEU A 136 14.52 -31.68 1.01
CA LEU A 136 15.44 -30.63 1.43
C LEU A 136 15.27 -30.42 2.94
N THR A 137 16.12 -31.06 3.73
CA THR A 137 16.32 -30.76 5.14
C THR A 137 17.07 -29.45 5.26
N LEU A 138 16.34 -28.33 5.30
CA LEU A 138 16.85 -27.06 5.77
C LEU A 138 16.72 -27.05 7.29
N PHE A 139 17.81 -26.77 8.00
CA PHE A 139 18.01 -26.73 9.47
C PHE A 139 18.79 -27.90 10.09
N GLU A 140 20.12 -27.84 9.98
CA GLU A 140 21.01 -28.22 11.08
C GLU A 140 21.94 -27.05 11.42
N ARG A 141 21.71 -26.51 12.63
CA ARG A 141 22.59 -25.81 13.58
C ARG A 141 23.39 -24.59 13.14
#